data_AF-A0A5C7GJD7-F1
#
_entry.id   AF-A0A5C7GJD7-F1
#
_cell.length_a   1.000
_cell.length_b   1.000
_cell.length_c   1.000
_cell.angle_alpha   90.00
_cell.angle_beta   90.00
_cell.angle_gamma   90.00
#
_symmetry.space_group_name_H-M   'P 1'
#
loop_
_entity.id
_entity.type
_entity.pdbx_description
1 polymer ?
#
loop_
_entity_poly.entity_id
_entity_poly.type
_entity_poly.pdbx_seq_one_letter_code
_entity_poly.pdbx_strand_id
1 'polypeptide(L)'
;MTKKTINIILGIIFILFAVMQLNDPDGWLWFVIYIVVAAICIYSNFKSIPKPALWIIILALLAYCGFHFSLFMDYLQTDNKEELFGEMVYEKPYLEGTREFLGLLIAAFGVMYQLKKTKT
;
A
#
# COMPACT_ATOMS: atom_id res chain seq x y z
N MET A 1 6.91 -18.11 -12.76
CA MET A 1 5.63 -18.11 -12.02
C MET A 1 4.50 -17.67 -12.93
N THR A 2 3.29 -18.24 -12.78
CA THR A 2 2.14 -17.78 -13.58
C THR A 2 1.61 -16.44 -13.05
N LYS A 3 0.95 -15.63 -13.90
CA LYS A 3 0.28 -14.39 -13.48
C LYS A 3 -0.76 -14.62 -12.37
N LYS A 4 -1.30 -15.84 -12.24
CA LYS A 4 -2.24 -16.21 -11.18
C LYS A 4 -1.54 -16.37 -9.83
N THR A 5 -0.42 -17.10 -9.81
CA THR A 5 0.41 -17.31 -8.62
C THR A 5 0.88 -15.99 -8.02
N ILE A 6 1.36 -15.05 -8.86
CA ILE A 6 1.83 -13.73 -8.39
C ILE A 6 0.71 -12.96 -7.70
N ASN A 7 -0.50 -12.97 -8.25
CA ASN A 7 -1.64 -12.26 -7.67
C ASN A 7 -2.11 -12.85 -6.34
N ILE A 8 -2.05 -14.18 -6.19
CA ILE A 8 -2.36 -14.82 -4.92
C ILE A 8 -1.32 -14.40 -3.87
N ILE A 9 -0.03 -14.42 -4.23
CA ILE A 9 1.04 -14.00 -3.31
C ILE A 9 0.89 -12.54 -2.93
N LEU A 10 0.66 -11.64 -3.89
CA LEU A 10 0.39 -10.23 -3.60
C LEU A 10 -0.82 -10.06 -2.68
N GLY A 11 -1.92 -10.77 -2.95
CA GLY A 11 -3.10 -10.76 -2.10
C GLY A 11 -2.81 -11.19 -0.66
N ILE A 12 -2.07 -12.29 -0.49
CA ILE A 12 -1.66 -12.77 0.84
C ILE A 12 -0.77 -11.74 1.55
N ILE A 13 0.20 -11.16 0.85
CA ILE A 13 1.08 -10.12 1.41
C ILE A 13 0.26 -8.92 1.92
N PHE A 14 -0.69 -8.42 1.13
CA PHE A 14 -1.55 -7.32 1.56
C PHE A 14 -2.49 -7.70 2.71
N ILE A 15 -2.96 -8.94 2.78
CA ILE A 15 -3.70 -9.42 3.96
C ILE A 15 -2.81 -9.39 5.21
N LEU A 16 -1.56 -9.84 5.09
CA LEU A 16 -0.61 -9.79 6.22
C LEU A 16 -0.36 -8.35 6.67
N PHE A 17 -0.20 -7.41 5.73
CA PHE A 17 -0.08 -5.98 6.06
C PHE A 17 -1.32 -5.44 6.75
N ALA A 18 -2.52 -5.79 6.25
CA ALA A 18 -3.77 -5.38 6.89
C ALA A 18 -3.83 -5.85 8.35
N VAL A 19 -3.58 -7.15 8.58
CA VAL A 19 -3.61 -7.73 9.94
C VAL A 19 -2.59 -7.06 10.85
N MET A 20 -1.39 -6.74 10.34
CA MET A 20 -0.36 -6.05 11.11
C MET A 20 -0.81 -4.67 11.59
N GLN A 21 -1.59 -3.93 10.79
CA GLN A 21 -2.09 -2.61 11.17
C GLN A 21 -3.13 -2.63 12.29
N LEU A 22 -3.77 -3.76 12.58
CA LEU A 22 -4.69 -3.85 13.71
C LEU A 22 -3.99 -3.72 15.08
N ASN A 23 -2.67 -3.76 15.11
CA ASN A 23 -1.89 -3.49 16.32
C ASN A 23 -1.74 -1.99 16.61
N ASP A 24 -2.00 -1.12 15.63
CA ASP A 24 -1.89 0.33 15.78
C ASP A 24 -3.24 0.96 16.16
N PRO A 25 -3.27 1.99 17.05
CA PRO A 25 -4.52 2.63 17.50
C PRO A 25 -5.39 3.23 16.38
N ASP A 26 -4.77 3.69 15.30
CA ASP A 26 -5.41 4.32 14.14
C ASP A 26 -5.33 3.46 12.87
N GLY A 27 -4.91 2.20 13.01
CA GLY A 27 -4.66 1.26 11.92
C GLY A 27 -5.89 0.84 11.11
N TRP A 28 -7.10 1.25 11.50
CA TRP A 28 -8.34 0.84 10.83
C TRP A 28 -8.42 1.32 9.38
N LEU A 29 -8.01 2.57 9.10
CA LEU A 29 -7.99 3.09 7.74
C LEU A 29 -7.04 2.27 6.85
N TRP A 30 -5.86 1.98 7.39
CA TRP A 30 -4.81 1.20 6.73
C TRP A 30 -5.24 -0.25 6.49
N PHE A 31 -5.89 -0.88 7.47
CA PHE A 31 -6.50 -2.19 7.34
C PHE A 31 -7.47 -2.25 6.15
N VAL A 32 -8.39 -1.29 6.04
CA VAL A 32 -9.37 -1.23 4.94
C VAL A 32 -8.67 -1.06 3.59
N ILE A 33 -7.71 -0.15 3.49
CA ILE A 33 -6.94 0.08 2.26
C ILE A 33 -6.28 -1.22 1.80
N TYR A 34 -5.55 -1.90 2.70
CA TYR A 34 -4.83 -3.12 2.34
C TYR A 34 -5.77 -4.30 2.02
N ILE A 35 -6.89 -4.45 2.72
CA ILE A 35 -7.90 -5.46 2.37
C ILE A 35 -8.51 -5.22 0.98
N VAL A 36 -8.81 -3.97 0.63
CA VAL A 36 -9.31 -3.62 -0.71
C VAL A 36 -8.28 -3.98 -1.78
N VAL A 37 -7.00 -3.64 -1.56
CA VAL A 37 -5.92 -3.97 -2.50
C VAL A 37 -5.74 -5.50 -2.61
N ALA A 38 -5.77 -6.23 -1.49
CA ALA A 38 -5.71 -7.68 -1.48
C ALA A 38 -6.87 -8.31 -2.28
N ALA A 39 -8.08 -7.83 -2.06
CA ALA A 39 -9.28 -8.28 -2.77
C ALA A 39 -9.15 -8.04 -4.28
N ILE A 40 -8.65 -6.88 -4.70
CA ILE A 40 -8.37 -6.56 -6.11
C ILE A 40 -7.37 -7.55 -6.71
N CYS A 41 -6.25 -7.83 -6.02
CA CYS A 41 -5.25 -8.79 -6.48
C CYS A 41 -5.85 -10.20 -6.64
N ILE A 42 -6.59 -10.69 -5.65
CA ILE A 42 -7.19 -12.03 -5.68
C ILE A 42 -8.29 -12.10 -6.74
N TYR A 43 -9.20 -11.12 -6.78
CA TYR A 43 -10.33 -11.09 -7.70
C TYR A 43 -9.89 -11.02 -9.17
N SER A 44 -8.77 -10.35 -9.45
CA SER A 44 -8.15 -10.29 -10.79
C SER A 44 -7.72 -11.67 -11.34
N ASN A 45 -7.78 -12.74 -10.55
CA ASN A 45 -7.60 -14.12 -11.03
C ASN A 45 -8.86 -14.75 -11.62
N PHE A 46 -10.04 -14.27 -11.23
CA PHE A 46 -11.33 -14.81 -11.65
C PHE A 46 -11.95 -13.97 -12.76
N LYS A 47 -11.88 -12.63 -12.64
CA LYS A 47 -12.45 -11.70 -13.61
C LYS A 47 -11.53 -10.52 -13.88
N SER A 48 -11.61 -10.00 -15.11
CA SER A 48 -10.95 -8.76 -15.48
C SER A 48 -11.65 -7.57 -14.83
N ILE A 49 -10.87 -6.69 -14.19
CA ILE A 49 -11.38 -5.44 -13.62
C ILE A 49 -11.27 -4.33 -14.68
N PRO A 50 -12.29 -3.48 -14.87
CA PRO A 50 -12.23 -2.37 -15.82
C PRO A 50 -11.03 -1.45 -15.56
N LYS A 51 -10.29 -1.08 -16.62
CA LYS A 51 -9.11 -0.19 -16.51
C LYS A 51 -9.45 1.15 -15.84
N PRO A 52 -10.59 1.82 -16.14
CA PRO A 52 -10.92 3.08 -15.48
C PRO A 52 -11.03 2.95 -13.96
N ALA A 53 -11.61 1.85 -13.46
CA ALA A 53 -11.72 1.59 -12.04
C ALA A 53 -10.34 1.42 -11.38
N LEU A 54 -9.44 0.68 -12.03
CA LEU A 54 -8.06 0.52 -11.56
C LEU A 54 -7.32 1.87 -11.52
N TRP A 55 -7.47 2.70 -12.56
CA TRP A 55 -6.85 4.02 -12.60
C TRP A 55 -7.37 4.96 -11.52
N ILE A 56 -8.67 4.96 -11.25
CA ILE A 56 -9.25 5.76 -10.16
C ILE A 56 -8.62 5.36 -8.82
N ILE A 57 -8.50 4.06 -8.55
CA ILE A 57 -7.90 3.57 -7.29
C ILE A 57 -6.42 3.93 -7.22
N ILE A 58 -5.66 3.76 -8.30
CA ILE A 58 -4.24 4.13 -8.36
C ILE A 58 -4.07 5.62 -8.08
N LEU A 59 -4.85 6.48 -8.73
CA LEU A 59 -4.78 7.93 -8.55
C LEU A 59 -5.19 8.33 -7.13
N ALA A 60 -6.21 7.70 -6.55
CA ALA A 60 -6.61 7.94 -5.16
C ALA A 60 -5.49 7.57 -4.18
N LEU A 61 -4.85 6.41 -4.36
CA LEU A 61 -3.72 5.97 -3.54
C LEU A 61 -2.51 6.89 -3.68
N LEU A 62 -2.17 7.32 -4.91
CA LEU A 62 -1.06 8.23 -5.16
C LEU A 62 -1.35 9.65 -4.65
N ALA A 63 -2.58 10.13 -4.78
CA ALA A 63 -2.99 11.41 -4.22
C ALA A 63 -2.89 11.36 -2.69
N TYR A 64 -3.36 10.27 -2.07
CA TYR A 64 -3.23 10.12 -0.62
C TYR A 64 -1.75 10.04 -0.20
N CYS A 65 -0.94 9.30 -0.95
CA CYS A 65 0.50 9.19 -0.76
C CYS A 65 1.18 10.58 -0.78
N GLY A 66 0.74 11.48 -1.66
CA GLY A 66 1.24 12.85 -1.74
C GLY A 66 1.12 13.66 -0.44
N PHE A 67 0.12 13.40 0.41
CA PHE A 67 -0.02 14.10 1.69
C PHE A 67 1.09 13.77 2.68
N HIS A 68 1.68 12.57 2.59
CA HIS A 68 2.76 12.13 3.46
C HIS A 68 4.17 12.41 2.87
N PHE A 69 4.23 13.00 1.67
CA PHE A 69 5.48 13.22 0.95
C PHE A 69 6.46 14.12 1.70
N SER A 70 5.97 15.18 2.37
CA SER A 70 6.85 16.08 3.13
C SER A 70 7.55 15.34 4.28
N LEU A 71 6.81 14.52 5.02
CA LEU A 71 7.34 13.72 6.14
C LEU A 71 8.34 12.67 5.65
N PHE A 72 8.09 12.09 4.47
CA PHE A 72 9.07 11.21 3.82
C PHE A 72 10.36 11.96 3.46
N MET A 73 10.26 13.19 2.96
CA MET A 73 11.43 14.02 2.68
C MET A 73 12.20 14.38 3.95
N ASP A 74 11.51 14.70 5.04
CA ASP A 74 12.11 14.95 6.35
C ASP A 74 12.86 13.72 6.86
N TYR A 75 12.25 12.53 6.75
CA TYR A 75 12.92 11.27 7.03
C TYR A 75 14.15 11.06 6.16
N LEU A 76 14.13 11.41 4.87
CA LEU A 76 15.31 11.28 4.00
C LEU A 76 16.47 12.18 4.42
N GLN A 77 16.23 13.22 5.21
CA GLN A 77 17.26 14.11 5.74
C GLN A 77 17.84 13.68 7.08
N THR A 78 17.28 12.66 7.74
CA THR A 78 17.83 12.14 9.01
C THR A 78 19.08 11.28 8.80
N ASP A 79 20.03 11.31 9.72
CA ASP A 79 21.23 10.45 9.63
C ASP A 79 20.94 8.99 9.98
N ASN A 80 19.98 8.75 10.87
CA ASN A 80 19.63 7.40 11.35
C ASN A 80 18.40 6.84 10.63
N LYS A 81 18.63 6.04 9.58
CA LYS A 81 17.56 5.38 8.80
C LYS A 81 16.97 4.15 9.49
N GLU A 82 17.69 3.55 10.44
CA GLU A 82 17.24 2.32 11.09
C GLU A 82 16.03 2.55 12.00
N GLU A 83 15.82 3.79 12.44
CA GLU A 83 14.66 4.20 13.25
C GLU A 83 13.33 3.93 12.57
N LEU A 84 13.30 3.83 11.23
CA LEU A 84 12.09 3.50 10.48
C LEU A 84 11.51 2.14 10.89
N PHE A 85 12.33 1.21 11.37
CA PHE A 85 11.91 -0.12 11.83
C PHE A 85 11.81 -0.24 13.35
N GLY A 86 12.09 0.86 14.08
CA GLY A 86 12.02 0.91 15.52
C GLY A 86 10.61 1.10 16.07
N GLU A 87 10.50 1.36 17.36
CA GLU A 87 9.23 1.68 17.99
C GLU A 87 8.73 3.06 17.56
N MET A 88 7.40 3.22 17.58
CA MET A 88 6.78 4.51 17.30
C MET A 88 7.07 5.50 18.43
N VAL A 89 7.63 6.66 18.07
CA VAL A 89 7.92 7.74 19.01
C VAL A 89 7.16 8.98 18.57
N TYR A 90 6.31 9.51 19.45
CA TYR A 90 5.45 10.66 19.14
C TYR A 90 6.24 11.92 18.73
N GLU A 91 7.46 12.06 19.25
CA GLU A 91 8.37 13.17 18.95
C GLU A 91 8.94 13.13 17.51
N LYS A 92 8.71 12.03 16.77
CA LYS A 92 9.25 11.80 15.42
C LYS A 92 8.14 11.49 14.41
N PRO A 93 7.31 12.49 14.04
CA PRO A 93 6.16 12.29 13.13
C PRO A 93 6.58 11.82 11.72
N TYR A 94 7.83 12.05 11.31
CA TYR A 94 8.36 11.56 10.04
C TYR A 94 8.43 10.04 9.95
N LEU A 95 8.51 9.32 11.08
CA LEU A 95 8.53 7.86 11.11
C LEU A 95 7.19 7.30 10.62
N GLU A 96 6.10 7.80 11.21
CA GLU A 96 4.73 7.45 10.83
C GLU A 96 4.47 7.81 9.37
N GLY A 97 4.67 9.09 9.02
CA GLY A 97 4.42 9.57 7.67
C GLY A 97 5.22 8.83 6.61
N THR A 98 6.45 8.41 6.91
CA THR A 98 7.25 7.59 5.98
C THR A 98 6.67 6.19 5.78
N ARG A 99 6.26 5.52 6.86
CA ARG A 99 5.63 4.18 6.77
C ARG A 99 4.35 4.24 5.96
N GLU A 100 3.53 5.25 6.20
CA GLU A 100 2.28 5.50 5.48
C GLU A 100 2.53 5.81 3.99
N PHE A 101 3.48 6.70 3.70
CA PHE A 101 3.91 7.03 2.34
C PHE A 101 4.33 5.79 1.54
N LEU A 102 5.27 5.01 2.10
CA LEU A 102 5.77 3.81 1.44
C LEU A 102 4.69 2.74 1.31
N GLY A 103 3.84 2.58 2.33
CA GLY A 103 2.70 1.69 2.32
C GLY A 103 1.72 1.98 1.19
N LEU A 104 1.34 3.25 1.01
CA LEU A 104 0.46 3.69 -0.08
C LEU A 104 1.10 3.51 -1.45
N LEU A 105 2.41 3.76 -1.57
CA LEU A 105 3.14 3.58 -2.82
C LEU A 105 3.16 2.11 -3.25
N ILE A 106 3.42 1.19 -2.30
CA ILE A 106 3.39 -0.25 -2.54
C ILE A 106 1.97 -0.71 -2.91
N ALA A 107 0.94 -0.20 -2.21
CA ALA A 107 -0.45 -0.45 -2.54
C ALA A 107 -0.80 -0.02 -3.98
N ALA A 108 -0.39 1.18 -4.39
CA ALA A 108 -0.60 1.69 -5.74
C ALA A 108 0.06 0.79 -6.80
N PHE A 109 1.28 0.32 -6.55
CA PHE A 109 1.96 -0.62 -7.45
C PHE A 109 1.29 -2.00 -7.51
N GLY A 110 0.75 -2.50 -6.39
CA GLY A 110 -0.03 -3.73 -6.35
C GLY A 110 -1.27 -3.68 -7.25
N VAL A 111 -1.97 -2.54 -7.27
CA VAL A 111 -3.12 -2.29 -8.16
C VAL A 111 -2.66 -2.07 -9.60
N MET A 112 -1.58 -1.30 -9.82
CA MET A 112 -1.01 -1.04 -11.14
C MET A 112 -0.58 -2.32 -11.87
N TYR A 113 -0.10 -3.32 -11.12
CA TYR A 113 0.22 -4.63 -11.68
C TYR A 113 -0.99 -5.29 -12.39
N GLN A 114 -2.21 -5.02 -11.92
CA GLN A 114 -3.44 -5.58 -12.48
C GLN A 114 -3.80 -5.02 -13.86
N LEU A 115 -3.30 -3.83 -14.22
CA LEU A 115 -3.53 -3.23 -15.55
C LEU A 115 -3.04 -4.12 -16.70
N LYS A 116 -2.02 -4.96 -16.46
CA LYS A 116 -1.45 -5.90 -17.43
C LYS A 116 -2.37 -7.08 -17.79
N LYS A 117 -3.49 -7.25 -17.08
CA LYS A 117 -4.46 -8.32 -17.29
C LYS A 117 -5.75 -7.86 -17.99
N THR A 118 -6.06 -6.58 -17.97
CA THR A 118 -7.27 -6.06 -18.62
C THR A 118 -7.02 -6.00 -20.13
N LYS A 119 -7.29 -7.10 -20.85
CA LYS A 119 -7.50 -7.03 -22.30
C LYS A 119 -8.84 -6.32 -22.51
N THR A 120 -8.76 -5.15 -23.14
CA THR A 120 -9.90 -4.45 -23.76
C THR A 120 -10.48 -5.31 -24.87
#